data_AF-A0A964YS43-F1
#
_entry.id   AF-A0A964YS43-F1
#
_cell.length_a   1.000
_cell.length_b   1.000
_cell.length_c   1.000
_cell.angle_alpha   90.00
_cell.angle_beta   90.00
_cell.angle_gamma   90.00
#
_symmetry.space_group_name_H-M   'P 1'
#
loop_
_entity.id
_entity.type
_entity.pdbx_description
1 polymer ?
#
loop_
_entity_poly.entity_id
_entity_poly.type
_entity_poly.pdbx_seq_one_letter_code
_entity_poly.pdbx_strand_id
1 'polypeptide(L)'
;MKNQITITTQPFGNTTAFLLEGDKSQIENFHNAMYNHAATSGELHDMGNGKAFYFYAQPEAVLEAMTKVALYALCNKIKAKGLKGGLLNLAKQKAQAKFDSFKEGRFLRTAISTDVFNLGTITAEKPSDYCGAISNGRD
;
A
#
# COMPACT_ATOMS: atom_id res chain seq x y z
N MET A 1 5.16 -22.90 -20.10
CA MET A 1 5.74 -22.78 -18.75
C MET A 1 4.86 -21.85 -17.93
N LYS A 2 4.23 -22.33 -16.85
CA LYS A 2 3.52 -21.48 -15.88
C LYS A 2 4.57 -20.90 -14.93
N ASN A 3 5.26 -19.85 -15.37
CA ASN A 3 6.08 -19.05 -14.47
C ASN A 3 5.14 -17.99 -13.89
N GLN A 4 4.66 -18.26 -12.67
CA GLN A 4 3.64 -17.49 -11.99
C GLN A 4 4.32 -16.78 -10.82
N ILE A 5 4.39 -15.45 -10.89
CA ILE A 5 4.79 -14.62 -9.75
C ILE A 5 3.79 -14.86 -8.61
N THR A 6 4.30 -14.99 -7.39
CA THR A 6 3.48 -14.98 -6.18
C THR A 6 3.34 -13.55 -5.72
N ILE A 7 2.09 -13.15 -5.40
CA ILE A 7 1.79 -11.79 -4.98
C ILE A 7 1.24 -11.84 -3.57
N THR A 8 1.88 -11.09 -2.68
CA THR A 8 1.46 -10.92 -1.28
C THR A 8 1.15 -9.44 -1.02
N THR A 9 0.00 -9.15 -0.44
CA THR A 9 -0.44 -7.80 -0.10
C THR A 9 -0.25 -7.52 1.38
N GLN A 10 0.10 -6.28 1.71
CA GLN A 10 0.14 -5.78 3.07
C GLN A 10 -0.43 -4.35 3.11
N PRO A 11 -1.44 -4.08 3.96
CA PRO A 11 -1.89 -2.71 4.20
C PRO A 11 -0.75 -1.84 4.74
N PHE A 12 -0.58 -0.64 4.18
CA PHE A 12 0.50 0.28 4.53
C PHE A 12 0.00 1.74 4.54
N GLY A 13 -0.47 2.19 5.71
CA GLY A 13 -1.08 3.52 5.84
C GLY A 13 -2.33 3.65 4.96
N ASN A 14 -2.32 4.61 4.04
CA ASN A 14 -3.42 4.85 3.09
C ASN A 14 -3.22 4.12 1.74
N THR A 15 -2.23 3.23 1.62
CA THR A 15 -1.96 2.46 0.39
C THR A 15 -1.73 0.99 0.74
N THR A 16 -1.63 0.14 -0.28
CA THR A 16 -1.24 -1.26 -0.11
C THR A 16 0.16 -1.48 -0.71
N ALA A 17 1.00 -2.22 0.01
CA ALA A 17 2.24 -2.74 -0.50
C ALA A 17 1.98 -4.09 -1.19
N PHE A 18 2.50 -4.26 -2.40
CA PHE A 18 2.40 -5.48 -3.18
C PHE A 18 3.79 -6.11 -3.30
N LEU A 19 4.05 -7.18 -2.56
CA LEU A 19 5.24 -8.00 -2.67
C LEU A 19 5.09 -8.97 -3.84
N LEU A 20 6.09 -9.00 -4.71
CA LEU A 20 6.21 -9.84 -5.88
C LEU A 20 7.40 -10.78 -5.70
N GLU A 21 7.14 -12.08 -5.72
CA GLU A 21 8.16 -13.12 -5.60
C GLU A 21 8.16 -14.00 -6.85
N GLY A 22 9.33 -14.21 -7.45
CA GLY A 22 9.47 -15.00 -8.67
C GLY A 22 10.66 -14.57 -9.52
N ASP A 23 10.53 -14.80 -10.83
CA ASP A 23 11.54 -14.39 -11.80
C ASP A 23 11.55 -12.86 -11.99
N LYS A 24 12.74 -12.25 -11.94
CA LYS A 24 12.91 -10.78 -12.01
C LYS A 24 12.29 -10.18 -13.26
N SER A 25 12.46 -10.81 -14.43
CA SER A 25 11.91 -10.29 -15.68
C SER A 25 10.38 -10.27 -15.64
N GLN A 26 9.76 -11.24 -14.97
CA GLN A 26 8.31 -11.29 -14.83
C GLN A 26 7.78 -10.28 -13.82
N ILE A 27 8.53 -10.05 -12.74
CA ILE A 27 8.24 -9.02 -11.75
C ILE A 27 8.26 -7.64 -12.42
N GLU A 28 9.32 -7.33 -13.16
CA GLU A 28 9.44 -6.08 -13.92
C GLU A 28 8.32 -5.93 -14.94
N ASN A 29 8.00 -6.99 -15.70
CA ASN A 29 6.89 -6.96 -16.65
C ASN A 29 5.54 -6.69 -15.97
N PHE A 30 5.30 -7.27 -14.79
CA PHE A 30 4.08 -7.01 -14.03
C PHE A 30 4.04 -5.56 -13.52
N HIS A 31 5.13 -5.08 -12.91
CA HIS A 31 5.23 -3.70 -12.42
C HIS A 31 5.06 -2.69 -13.55
N ASN A 32 5.74 -2.89 -14.69
CA ASN A 32 5.60 -2.05 -15.88
C ASN A 32 4.16 -2.03 -16.41
N ALA A 33 3.45 -3.16 -16.37
CA ALA A 33 2.04 -3.18 -16.76
C ALA A 33 1.16 -2.37 -15.79
N MET A 34 1.45 -2.40 -14.49
CA MET A 34 0.76 -1.57 -13.49
C MET A 34 1.07 -0.08 -13.70
N TYR A 35 2.33 0.25 -13.96
CA TYR A 35 2.78 1.62 -14.24
C TYR A 35 2.12 2.19 -15.51
N ASN A 36 2.16 1.44 -16.62
CA ASN A 36 1.58 1.87 -17.91
C ASN A 36 0.06 2.08 -17.86
N HIS A 37 -0.62 1.43 -16.91
CA HIS A 37 -2.06 1.61 -16.70
C HIS A 37 -2.38 2.50 -15.49
N ALA A 38 -1.40 3.28 -15.02
CA ALA A 38 -1.52 4.27 -13.96
C ALA A 38 -1.97 3.71 -12.60
N ALA A 39 -1.71 2.42 -12.33
CA ALA A 39 -1.97 1.84 -11.01
C ALA A 39 -0.92 2.25 -9.97
N THR A 40 0.30 2.56 -10.42
CA THR A 40 1.39 3.05 -9.58
C THR A 40 2.25 4.04 -10.36
N SER A 41 2.81 5.02 -9.67
CA SER A 41 3.90 5.87 -10.14
C SER A 41 5.20 5.62 -9.37
N GLY A 42 5.17 4.68 -8.42
CA GLY A 42 6.28 4.40 -7.51
C GLY A 42 7.31 3.45 -8.10
N GLU A 43 8.51 3.51 -7.55
CA GLU A 43 9.60 2.62 -7.89
C GLU A 43 9.34 1.18 -7.39
N LEU A 44 10.00 0.24 -8.06
CA LEU A 44 10.04 -1.15 -7.64
C LEU A 44 11.21 -1.31 -6.65
N HIS A 45 10.91 -1.57 -5.39
CA HIS A 45 11.89 -1.69 -4.33
C HIS A 45 12.34 -3.15 -4.16
N ASP A 46 13.66 -3.40 -4.09
CA ASP A 46 14.22 -4.71 -3.74
C ASP A 46 14.14 -4.92 -2.21
N MET A 47 13.73 -6.11 -1.78
CA MET A 47 13.79 -6.53 -0.37
C MET A 47 15.24 -6.81 0.12
N GLY A 48 16.24 -6.61 -0.73
CA GLY A 48 17.67 -6.79 -0.44
C GLY A 48 18.17 -8.19 -0.78
N ASN A 49 17.36 -9.03 -1.44
CA ASN A 49 17.71 -10.41 -1.79
C ASN A 49 17.71 -10.67 -3.30
N GLY A 50 17.36 -9.68 -4.13
CA GLY A 50 17.30 -9.79 -5.59
C GLY A 50 16.25 -10.76 -6.13
N LYS A 51 15.34 -11.27 -5.27
CA LYS A 51 14.34 -12.29 -5.57
C LYS A 51 12.92 -11.87 -5.22
N ALA A 52 12.77 -10.88 -4.35
CA ALA A 52 11.50 -10.35 -3.91
C ALA A 52 11.53 -8.83 -4.00
N PHE A 53 10.53 -8.27 -4.65
CA PHE A 53 10.41 -6.84 -4.88
C PHE A 53 9.03 -6.37 -4.47
N TYR A 54 8.89 -5.12 -4.04
CA TYR A 54 7.59 -4.56 -3.71
C TYR A 54 7.40 -3.17 -4.30
N PHE A 55 6.15 -2.80 -4.50
CA PHE A 55 5.75 -1.46 -4.87
C PHE A 55 4.48 -1.07 -4.12
N TYR A 56 4.20 0.23 -4.08
CA TYR A 56 2.99 0.76 -3.46
C TYR A 56 1.95 1.13 -4.50
N ALA A 57 0.70 0.75 -4.25
CA ALA A 57 -0.43 1.11 -5.09
C ALA A 57 -1.75 1.02 -4.32
N GLN A 58 -2.78 1.66 -4.87
CA GLN A 58 -4.16 1.44 -4.43
C GLN A 58 -4.68 0.11 -4.99
N PRO A 59 -5.31 -0.75 -4.15
CA PRO A 59 -5.91 -2.02 -4.58
C PRO A 59 -6.82 -1.89 -5.80
N GLU A 60 -7.67 -0.86 -5.81
CA GLU A 60 -8.65 -0.60 -6.85
C GLU A 60 -7.97 -0.27 -8.18
N ALA A 61 -6.90 0.53 -8.12
CA ALA A 61 -6.13 0.92 -9.30
C ALA A 61 -5.39 -0.29 -9.90
N VAL A 62 -4.84 -1.17 -9.05
CA VAL A 62 -4.22 -2.43 -9.49
C VAL A 62 -5.23 -3.33 -10.18
N LEU A 63 -6.42 -3.49 -9.61
CA LEU A 63 -7.50 -4.29 -10.21
C LEU A 63 -7.94 -3.72 -11.58
N GLU A 64 -8.07 -2.40 -11.69
CA GLU A 64 -8.41 -1.73 -12.95
C GLU A 64 -7.30 -1.94 -14.01
N ALA A 65 -6.04 -1.78 -13.63
CA ALA A 65 -4.90 -2.05 -14.50
C ALA A 65 -4.87 -3.51 -14.96
N MET A 66 -5.07 -4.46 -14.05
CA MET A 66 -5.17 -5.88 -14.39
C MET A 66 -6.33 -6.17 -15.35
N THR A 67 -7.46 -5.47 -15.20
CA THR A 67 -8.59 -5.57 -16.13
C THR A 67 -8.21 -5.10 -17.52
N LYS A 68 -7.50 -3.97 -17.63
CA LYS A 68 -7.01 -3.44 -18.93
C LYS A 68 -6.02 -4.43 -19.58
N VAL A 69 -5.06 -4.94 -18.82
CA VAL A 69 -4.10 -5.96 -19.31
C VAL A 69 -4.84 -7.20 -19.81
N ALA A 70 -5.81 -7.71 -19.05
CA ALA A 70 -6.60 -8.86 -19.44
C ALA A 70 -7.43 -8.58 -20.70
N LEU A 71 -8.01 -7.39 -20.81
CA LEU A 71 -8.78 -6.98 -21.98
C LEU A 71 -7.92 -6.93 -23.24
N TYR A 72 -6.74 -6.31 -23.20
CA TYR A 72 -5.83 -6.28 -24.35
C TYR A 72 -5.37 -7.68 -24.76
N ALA A 73 -5.03 -8.53 -23.78
CA ALA A 73 -4.67 -9.93 -24.04
C ALA A 73 -5.81 -10.73 -24.69
N LEU A 74 -7.07 -10.45 -24.32
CA LEU A 74 -8.25 -11.07 -24.92
C LEU A 74 -8.53 -10.54 -26.32
N CYS A 75 -8.45 -9.22 -26.55
CA CYS A 75 -8.65 -8.60 -27.85
C CYS A 75 -7.64 -9.08 -28.91
N ASN A 76 -6.40 -9.36 -28.51
CA ASN A 76 -5.38 -9.91 -29.41
C ASN A 76 -5.67 -11.37 -29.84
N LYS A 77 -6.51 -12.09 -29.09
CA LYS A 77 -6.81 -13.51 -29.32
C LYS A 77 -8.19 -13.74 -29.92
N ILE A 78 -9.17 -12.92 -29.53
CA ILE A 78 -10.59 -13.11 -29.86
C ILE A 78 -11.06 -11.90 -30.66
N LYS A 79 -11.54 -12.15 -31.89
CA LYS A 79 -12.21 -11.13 -32.69
C LYS A 79 -13.64 -10.93 -32.17
N ALA A 80 -13.83 -10.00 -31.26
CA ALA A 80 -15.12 -9.71 -30.64
C ALA A 80 -15.89 -8.53 -31.26
N LYS A 81 -15.54 -8.14 -32.50
CA LYS A 81 -16.21 -7.04 -33.21
C LYS A 81 -17.70 -7.36 -33.40
N GLY A 82 -18.58 -6.50 -32.92
CA GLY A 82 -20.04 -6.65 -33.01
C GLY A 82 -20.72 -7.32 -31.80
N LEU A 83 -19.95 -7.78 -30.80
CA LEU A 83 -20.52 -8.34 -29.57
C LEU A 83 -20.92 -7.21 -28.60
N LYS A 84 -22.20 -7.14 -28.22
CA LYS A 84 -22.71 -6.15 -27.26
C LYS A 84 -22.02 -6.33 -25.90
N GLY A 85 -21.33 -5.30 -25.41
CA GLY A 85 -20.53 -5.35 -24.18
C GLY A 85 -19.10 -5.92 -24.35
N GLY A 86 -18.76 -6.42 -25.53
CA GLY A 86 -17.41 -6.87 -25.89
C GLY A 86 -16.81 -7.90 -24.92
N LEU A 87 -15.49 -7.84 -24.75
CA LEU A 87 -14.73 -8.74 -23.87
C LEU A 87 -14.52 -8.19 -22.46
N LEU A 88 -15.12 -7.03 -22.14
CA LEU A 88 -14.85 -6.32 -20.89
C LEU A 88 -15.29 -7.11 -19.66
N ASN A 89 -16.48 -7.73 -19.70
CA ASN A 89 -16.99 -8.51 -18.57
C ASN A 89 -16.11 -9.73 -18.28
N LEU A 90 -15.66 -10.42 -19.34
CA LEU A 90 -14.73 -11.54 -19.22
C LEU A 90 -13.37 -11.09 -18.67
N ALA A 91 -12.87 -9.93 -19.12
CA ALA A 91 -11.63 -9.36 -18.62
C ALA A 91 -11.73 -9.03 -17.12
N LYS A 92 -12.82 -8.38 -16.69
CA LYS A 92 -13.10 -8.09 -15.28
C LYS A 92 -13.13 -9.35 -14.43
N GLN A 93 -13.87 -10.38 -14.85
CA GLN A 93 -13.94 -11.65 -14.13
C GLN A 93 -12.57 -12.31 -13.98
N LYS A 94 -11.76 -12.31 -15.06
CA LYS A 94 -10.40 -12.88 -15.01
C LYS A 94 -9.44 -12.08 -14.14
N ALA A 95 -9.53 -10.75 -14.19
CA ALA A 95 -8.71 -9.87 -13.36
C ALA A 95 -9.08 -10.04 -11.89
N GLN A 96 -10.38 -10.03 -11.56
CA GLN A 96 -10.90 -10.25 -10.21
C GLN A 96 -10.45 -11.59 -9.64
N ALA A 97 -10.68 -12.70 -10.37
CA ALA A 97 -10.28 -14.03 -9.90
C ALA A 97 -8.76 -14.14 -9.63
N LYS A 98 -7.93 -13.40 -10.40
CA LYS A 98 -6.49 -13.35 -10.15
C LYS A 98 -6.15 -12.45 -8.96
N PHE A 99 -6.82 -11.31 -8.82
CA PHE A 99 -6.64 -10.40 -7.69
C PHE A 99 -7.04 -11.07 -6.37
N ASP A 100 -8.16 -11.81 -6.36
CA ASP A 100 -8.64 -12.58 -5.20
C ASP A 100 -7.67 -13.71 -4.80
N SER A 101 -6.79 -14.12 -5.70
CA SER A 101 -5.76 -15.14 -5.40
C SER A 101 -4.52 -14.56 -4.70
N PHE A 102 -4.44 -13.25 -4.52
CA PHE A 102 -3.34 -12.61 -3.80
C PHE A 102 -3.41 -12.98 -2.32
N LYS A 103 -2.25 -13.25 -1.72
CA LYS A 103 -2.16 -13.62 -0.31
C LYS A 103 -2.04 -12.37 0.53
N GLU A 104 -2.73 -12.29 1.66
CA GLU A 104 -2.40 -11.26 2.66
C GLU A 104 -1.24 -11.73 3.53
N GLY A 105 -0.33 -10.82 3.88
CA GLY A 105 0.84 -11.14 4.70
C GLY A 105 1.48 -9.92 5.36
N ARG A 106 2.53 -10.18 6.15
CA ARG A 106 3.40 -9.13 6.72
C ARG A 106 4.84 -9.36 6.27
N PHE A 107 5.34 -8.47 5.43
CA PHE A 107 6.71 -8.50 4.90
C PHE A 107 7.48 -7.20 5.14
N LEU A 108 6.80 -6.05 5.21
CA LEU A 108 7.39 -4.78 5.66
C LEU A 108 7.24 -4.66 7.18
N ARG A 109 8.36 -4.44 7.87
CA ARG A 109 8.37 -4.06 9.29
C ARG A 109 8.50 -2.55 9.39
N THR A 110 7.50 -1.89 9.96
CA THR A 110 7.61 -0.49 10.36
C THR A 110 8.19 -0.42 11.77
N ALA A 111 9.21 0.41 11.99
CA ALA A 111 9.61 0.79 13.32
C ALA A 111 8.58 1.81 13.83
N ILE A 112 7.95 1.54 14.97
CA ILE A 112 7.12 2.53 15.65
C ILE A 112 8.07 3.44 16.42
N SER A 113 8.24 4.68 15.98
CA SER A 113 8.92 5.72 16.76
C SER A 113 7.88 6.40 17.64
N THR A 114 7.83 6.03 18.91
CA THR A 114 7.01 6.70 19.92
C THR A 114 7.84 7.77 20.62
N ASP A 115 7.57 9.03 20.29
CA ASP A 115 8.10 10.16 21.04
C ASP A 115 7.25 10.36 22.30
N VAL A 116 7.82 10.03 23.46
CA VAL A 116 7.17 10.23 24.76
C VAL A 116 7.43 11.67 25.20
N PHE A 117 6.41 12.52 25.13
CA PHE A 117 6.47 13.86 25.68
C PHE A 117 6.14 13.80 27.17
N ASN A 118 7.11 14.12 28.02
CA ASN A 118 6.83 14.38 29.43
C ASN A 118 6.26 15.80 29.56
N LEU A 119 5.05 15.91 30.11
CA LEU A 119 4.59 17.15 30.74
C LEU A 119 5.60 17.43 31.86
N GLY A 120 6.45 18.44 31.69
CA GLY A 120 7.45 18.81 32.69
C GLY A 120 6.82 19.03 34.08
N THR A 121 7.64 19.30 35.08
CA THR A 121 7.15 19.49 36.45
C THR A 121 6.21 20.70 36.53
N ILE A 122 4.92 20.47 36.73
CA ILE A 122 3.96 21.52 37.09
C ILE A 122 4.24 21.87 38.55
N THR A 123 4.83 23.04 38.79
CA THR A 123 4.95 23.62 40.13
C THR A 123 3.79 24.59 40.33
N ALA A 124 2.95 24.32 41.33
CA ALA A 124 2.00 25.32 41.79
C ALA A 124 2.77 26.40 42.55
N GLU A 125 2.53 27.66 42.22
CA GLU A 125 3.05 28.81 42.96
C GLU A 125 2.67 28.67 44.44
N LYS A 126 3.62 28.92 45.34
CA LYS A 126 3.34 28.90 46.76
C LYS A 126 2.50 30.13 47.08
N PRO A 127 1.57 30.07 48.05
CA PRO A 127 0.85 31.26 48.51
C PRO A 127 1.75 32.42 48.95
N SER A 128 3.01 32.14 49.33
CA SER A 128 4.04 33.13 49.65
C SER A 128 4.58 33.93 48.46
N ASP A 129 4.38 33.43 47.23
CA ASP A 129 4.83 34.09 46.01
C ASP A 129 3.94 35.31 45.69
N TYR A 130 2.78 35.41 46.34
CA TYR A 130 1.93 36.59 46.40
C TYR A 130 2.42 37.50 47.54
N CYS A 131 3.35 38.40 47.23
CA CYS A 131 3.76 39.48 48.14
C CYS A 131 2.53 40.35 48.51
N GLY A 132 1.99 40.17 49.71
CA GLY A 132 0.87 40.98 50.19
C GLY A 132 0.03 40.41 51.34
N ALA A 133 0.29 39.21 51.86
CA ALA A 133 -0.37 38.76 53.09
C ALA A 133 0.27 39.47 54.30
N ILE A 134 -0.22 40.69 54.55
CA ILE A 134 0.18 41.57 55.65
C ILE A 134 0.03 40.81 56.97
N SER A 135 1.15 40.63 57.67
CA SER A 135 1.18 40.27 59.08
C SER A 135 0.55 41.39 59.89
N ASN A 136 -0.63 41.17 60.45
CA ASN A 136 -1.12 41.99 61.56
C ASN A 136 -1.33 41.06 62.76
N GLY A 137 -0.36 41.12 63.67
CA GLY A 137 -0.47 40.47 64.98
C GLY A 137 -1.49 41.16 65.89
N ARG A 138 -1.85 40.47 66.95
CA ARG A 138 -2.10 41.03 68.28
C ARG A 138 -2.24 39.88 69.29
N ASP A 139 -1.39 39.98 70.31
CA ASP A 139 -1.41 39.41 71.67
C ASP A 139 -1.64 37.90 71.88
#